data_AF-A0A2H0MWJ5-F1
#
_entry.id   AF-A0A2H0MWJ5-F1
#
_cell.length_a   1.000
_cell.length_b   1.000
_cell.length_c   1.000
_cell.angle_alpha   90.00
_cell.angle_beta   90.00
_cell.angle_gamma   90.00
#
_symmetry.space_group_name_H-M   'P 1'
#
loop_
_entity.id
_entity.type
_entity.pdbx_description
1 polymer ?
#
loop_
_entity_poly.entity_id
_entity_poly.type
_entity_poly.pdbx_seq_one_letter_code
_entity_poly.pdbx_strand_id
1 'polypeptide(L)'
;MKGETMEDEEVLDKYGDVPLYFSHYYNFLFIFKSRILEEGEQIFLQLGGNMEKVSAMVVTADEPLTLNEDGEEEIAYIKDKDKKTVWKQEFLS
;
A
#
# COMPACT_ATOMS: atom_id res chain seq x y z
N MET A 1 -20.47 6.79 14.38
CA MET A 1 -20.38 7.20 12.98
C MET A 1 -19.40 6.27 12.31
N LYS A 2 -19.86 5.40 11.41
CA LYS A 2 -18.96 4.70 10.49
C LYS A 2 -18.51 5.80 9.52
N GLY A 3 -17.22 6.15 9.50
CA GLY A 3 -16.70 6.99 8.43
C GLY A 3 -16.99 6.26 7.11
N GLU A 4 -17.46 6.98 6.11
CA GLU A 4 -17.60 6.42 4.77
C GLU A 4 -16.20 6.01 4.30
N THR A 5 -15.99 4.71 4.15
CA THR A 5 -14.81 4.15 3.51
C THR A 5 -14.92 4.49 2.03
N MET A 6 -13.84 4.94 1.39
CA MET A 6 -13.85 5.19 -0.06
C MET A 6 -14.12 3.88 -0.82
N GLU A 7 -14.80 3.97 -1.96
CA GLU A 7 -15.00 2.83 -2.86
C GLU A 7 -13.69 2.50 -3.60
N ASP A 8 -13.49 1.23 -3.95
CA ASP A 8 -12.22 0.75 -4.53
C ASP A 8 -11.88 1.44 -5.87
N GLU A 9 -12.88 1.65 -6.73
CA GLU A 9 -12.71 2.36 -8.02
C GLU A 9 -12.23 3.81 -7.81
N GLU A 10 -12.84 4.54 -6.88
CA GLU A 10 -12.45 5.91 -6.55
C GLU A 10 -11.03 5.99 -5.99
N VAL A 11 -10.61 4.95 -5.27
CA VAL A 11 -9.27 4.85 -4.70
C VAL A 11 -8.23 4.59 -5.78
N LEU A 12 -8.47 3.64 -6.68
CA LEU A 12 -7.53 3.35 -7.76
C LEU A 12 -7.40 4.53 -8.73
N ASP A 13 -8.51 5.24 -9.01
CA ASP A 13 -8.46 6.46 -9.82
C ASP A 13 -7.64 7.59 -9.15
N LYS A 14 -7.77 7.76 -7.82
CA LYS A 14 -7.08 8.84 -7.09
C LYS A 14 -5.62 8.50 -6.73
N TYR A 15 -5.35 7.25 -6.38
CA TYR A 15 -4.11 6.84 -5.73
C TYR A 15 -3.34 5.75 -6.49
N GLY A 16 -3.94 5.16 -7.52
CA GLY A 16 -3.42 4.01 -8.26
C GLY A 16 -1.99 4.18 -8.74
N ASP A 17 -1.68 5.33 -9.34
CA ASP A 17 -0.38 5.64 -9.96
C ASP A 17 0.60 6.38 -9.03
N VAL A 18 0.26 6.54 -7.75
CA VAL A 18 1.13 7.26 -6.81
C VAL A 18 2.37 6.40 -6.52
N PRO A 19 3.59 6.92 -6.69
CA PRO A 19 4.80 6.15 -6.49
C PRO A 19 5.01 5.81 -5.01
N LEU A 20 5.23 4.53 -4.75
CA LEU A 20 5.50 3.94 -3.43
C LEU A 20 6.95 3.51 -3.37
N TYR A 21 7.68 4.01 -2.38
CA TYR A 21 9.10 3.71 -2.21
C TYR A 21 9.30 2.76 -1.06
N PHE A 22 10.32 1.90 -1.19
CA PHE A 22 10.69 0.99 -0.11
C PHE A 22 10.96 1.77 1.19
N SER A 23 10.31 1.36 2.27
CA SER A 23 10.46 1.97 3.58
C SER A 23 11.30 1.08 4.50
N HIS A 24 10.87 -0.15 4.72
CA HIS A 24 11.55 -1.10 5.60
C HIS A 24 10.99 -2.51 5.42
N TYR A 25 11.72 -3.48 5.96
CA TYR A 25 11.31 -4.87 6.08
C TYR A 25 10.91 -5.18 7.53
N TYR A 26 9.82 -5.90 7.73
CA TYR A 26 9.38 -6.36 9.05
C TYR A 26 8.77 -7.76 8.98
N ASN A 27 9.30 -8.70 9.78
CA ASN A 27 8.95 -10.13 9.78
C ASN A 27 9.09 -10.81 8.41
N PHE A 28 8.05 -10.77 7.59
CA PHE A 28 7.97 -11.32 6.22
C PHE A 28 7.24 -10.35 5.27
N LEU A 29 7.31 -9.05 5.57
CA LEU A 29 6.66 -8.00 4.81
C LEU A 29 7.69 -6.97 4.34
N PHE A 30 7.73 -6.74 3.04
CA PHE A 30 8.32 -5.53 2.48
C PHE A 30 7.27 -4.43 2.52
N ILE A 31 7.61 -3.30 3.16
CA ILE A 31 6.67 -2.20 3.35
C ILE A 31 7.12 -1.04 2.46
N PHE A 32 6.25 -0.64 1.55
CA PHE A 32 6.39 0.51 0.67
C PHE A 32 5.43 1.61 1.10
N LYS A 33 5.83 2.86 0.88
CA LYS A 33 5.03 4.02 1.25
C LYS A 33 5.14 5.12 0.22
N SER A 34 4.05 5.83 0.01
CA SER A 34 4.10 7.10 -0.69
C SER A 34 4.78 8.16 0.17
N ARG A 35 5.15 9.28 -0.45
CA ARG A 35 5.27 10.55 0.29
C ARG A 35 3.92 10.92 0.90
N ILE A 36 3.94 11.81 1.90
CA ILE A 36 2.69 12.44 2.38
C ILE A 36 2.16 13.29 1.22
N LEU A 37 0.89 13.07 0.85
CA LEU A 37 0.20 13.75 -0.25
C LEU A 37 -0.30 15.14 0.19
N GLU A 38 -0.80 15.92 -0.76
CA GLU A 38 -1.20 17.32 -0.53
C GLU A 38 -2.27 17.48 0.57
N GLU A 39 -3.23 16.54 0.64
CA GLU A 39 -4.31 16.54 1.63
C GLU A 39 -3.92 15.84 2.96
N GLY A 40 -2.67 15.37 3.05
CA GLY A 40 -2.06 14.78 4.24
C GLY A 40 -2.18 13.26 4.33
N GLU A 41 -2.71 12.60 3.30
CA GLU A 41 -2.80 11.15 3.23
C GLU A 41 -1.44 10.50 2.94
N GLN A 42 -1.33 9.23 3.31
CA GLN A 42 -0.21 8.39 2.96
C GLN A 42 -0.69 6.98 2.62
N ILE A 43 -0.16 6.47 1.51
CA ILE A 43 -0.43 5.13 1.00
C ILE A 43 0.64 4.19 1.53
N PHE A 44 0.22 2.99 1.89
CA PHE A 44 1.07 1.89 2.31
C PHE A 44 0.73 0.65 1.50
N LEU A 45 1.76 0.02 0.96
CA LEU A 45 1.67 -1.29 0.30
C LEU A 45 2.57 -2.27 1.05
N GLN A 46 2.04 -3.44 1.35
CA GLN A 46 2.75 -4.52 2.03
C GLN A 46 2.79 -5.72 1.12
N LEU A 47 4.00 -6.12 0.74
CA LEU A 47 4.25 -7.27 -0.11
C LEU A 47 4.79 -8.45 0.70
N GLY A 48 4.35 -9.65 0.34
CA GLY A 48 4.84 -10.91 0.91
C GLY A 48 3.82 -11.54 1.86
N GLY A 49 4.18 -11.67 3.14
CA GLY A 49 3.32 -12.23 4.19
C GLY A 49 3.75 -13.61 4.68
N ASN A 50 4.62 -14.30 3.94
CA ASN A 50 5.28 -15.52 4.40
C ASN A 50 6.69 -15.66 3.81
N MET A 51 7.46 -16.61 4.35
CA MET A 51 8.85 -16.83 3.94
C MET A 51 8.98 -17.27 2.47
N GLU A 52 8.04 -18.06 1.97
CA GLU A 52 8.05 -18.54 0.59
C GLU A 52 7.91 -17.39 -0.40
N LYS A 53 6.90 -16.53 -0.22
CA LYS A 53 6.70 -15.31 -1.02
C LYS A 53 7.92 -14.40 -0.96
N VAL A 54 8.39 -14.06 0.25
CA VAL A 54 9.57 -13.18 0.42
C VAL A 54 10.82 -13.76 -0.25
N SER A 55 11.02 -15.07 -0.22
CA SER A 55 12.20 -15.71 -0.82
C SER A 55 12.21 -15.68 -2.36
N ALA A 56 11.04 -15.56 -2.99
CA ALA A 56 10.89 -15.47 -4.44
C ALA A 56 10.90 -14.02 -4.95
N MET A 57 10.75 -13.03 -4.05
CA MET A 57 10.68 -11.62 -4.42
C MET A 57 12.05 -11.01 -4.67
N VAL A 58 12.15 -10.20 -5.73
CA VAL A 58 13.26 -9.28 -5.97
C VAL A 58 12.73 -7.87 -5.76
N VAL A 59 13.22 -7.20 -4.71
CA VAL A 59 12.85 -5.81 -4.42
C VAL A 59 14.03 -4.91 -4.75
N THR A 60 13.84 -4.06 -5.75
CA THR A 60 14.76 -2.99 -6.11
C THR A 60 14.41 -1.75 -5.30
N ALA A 61 15.25 -1.35 -4.36
CA ALA A 61 14.91 -0.29 -3.40
C ALA A 61 14.77 1.12 -4.03
N ASP A 62 15.36 1.31 -5.20
CA ASP A 62 15.39 2.55 -5.98
C ASP A 62 14.27 2.66 -7.02
N GLU A 63 13.55 1.57 -7.30
CA GLU A 63 12.41 1.57 -8.22
C GLU A 63 11.10 1.77 -7.44
N PRO A 64 10.28 2.78 -7.80
CA PRO A 64 8.97 2.95 -7.19
C PRO A 64 7.99 1.88 -7.68
N LEU A 65 7.09 1.49 -6.78
CA LEU A 65 5.94 0.64 -7.08
C LEU A 65 4.66 1.49 -7.15
N THR A 66 3.57 0.92 -7.67
CA THR A 66 2.25 1.58 -7.70
C THR A 66 1.15 0.62 -7.24
N LEU A 67 -0.01 1.14 -6.84
CA LEU A 67 -1.13 0.25 -6.49
C LEU A 67 -1.72 -0.43 -7.73
N ASN A 68 -1.75 0.28 -8.87
CA ASN A 68 -2.28 -0.25 -10.13
C ASN A 68 -1.45 -1.43 -10.68
N GLU A 69 -0.13 -1.40 -10.49
CA GLU A 69 0.77 -2.44 -11.02
C GLU A 69 1.08 -3.53 -9.98
N ASP A 70 1.24 -3.17 -8.70
CA ASP A 70 1.79 -4.07 -7.67
C ASP A 70 0.80 -4.36 -6.53
N GLY A 71 -0.35 -3.70 -6.51
CA GLY A 71 -1.28 -3.73 -5.40
C GLY A 71 -2.34 -4.83 -5.48
N GLU A 72 -2.63 -5.40 -6.66
CA GLU A 72 -3.87 -6.15 -6.91
C GLU A 72 -4.08 -7.35 -5.97
N GLU A 73 -3.04 -8.10 -5.58
CA GLU A 73 -3.17 -9.30 -4.73
C GLU A 73 -2.57 -9.11 -3.32
N GLU A 74 -2.35 -7.85 -2.92
CA GLU A 74 -1.50 -7.52 -1.78
C GLU A 74 -2.26 -6.69 -0.75
N ILE A 75 -1.65 -6.50 0.43
CA ILE A 75 -2.27 -5.71 1.50
C ILE A 75 -1.90 -4.25 1.29
N ALA A 76 -2.90 -3.43 1.02
CA ALA A 76 -2.75 -1.99 0.85
C ALA A 76 -3.68 -1.22 1.80
N TYR A 77 -3.24 -0.06 2.27
CA TYR A 77 -4.10 0.83 3.03
C TYR A 77 -3.69 2.29 2.88
N ILE A 78 -4.69 3.17 3.00
CA ILE A 78 -4.51 4.61 2.96
C ILE A 78 -4.88 5.18 4.31
N LYS A 79 -3.98 6.00 4.86
CA LYS A 79 -4.20 6.73 6.09
C LYS A 79 -4.36 8.20 5.81
N ASP A 80 -5.32 8.84 6.45
CA ASP A 80 -5.48 10.29 6.42
C ASP A 80 -4.41 11.01 7.27
N LYS A 81 -4.49 12.35 7.30
CA LYS A 81 -3.63 13.21 8.13
C LYS A 81 -3.69 12.91 9.64
N ASP A 82 -4.80 12.35 10.12
CA ASP A 82 -4.99 11.93 11.52
C ASP A 82 -4.48 10.49 11.77
N LYS A 83 -3.88 9.86 10.76
CA LYS A 83 -3.41 8.46 10.74
C LYS A 83 -4.54 7.42 10.84
N LYS A 84 -5.78 7.81 10.56
CA LYS A 84 -6.92 6.89 10.48
C LYS A 84 -6.94 6.22 9.11
N THR A 85 -7.20 4.92 9.09
CA THR A 85 -7.40 4.19 7.84
C THR A 85 -8.72 4.61 7.20
N VAL A 86 -8.65 5.18 6.00
CA VAL A 86 -9.82 5.62 5.22
C VAL A 86 -10.16 4.65 4.09
N TRP A 87 -9.20 3.79 3.73
CA TRP A 87 -9.38 2.70 2.80
C TRP A 87 -8.38 1.58 3.11
N LYS A 88 -8.78 0.33 2.86
CA LYS A 88 -7.97 -0.86 3.08
C LYS A 88 -8.39 -1.97 2.13
N GLN A 89 -7.39 -2.56 1.49
CA GLN A 89 -7.50 -3.82 0.79
C GLN A 89 -6.82 -4.91 1.61
N GLU A 90 -7.54 -6.00 1.86
CA GLU A 90 -6.99 -7.22 2.48
C GLU A 90 -7.33 -8.42 1.62
N PHE A 91 -6.30 -9.05 1.06
CA PHE A 91 -6.45 -10.40 0.53
C PHE A 91 -6.40 -11.40 1.68
N LEU A 92 -7.51 -12.12 1.88
CA LEU A 92 -7.57 -13.30 2.71
C LEU A 92 -6.95 -14.45 1.91
N SER A 93 -5.69 -14.77 2.21
CA SER A 93 -5.08 -16.05 1.80
C SER A 93 -5.80 -17.23 2.45
#